data_AF-A0A7W6R0D6-F1
#
_entry.id   AF-A0A7W6R0D6-F1
#
_cell.length_a   1.000
_cell.length_b   1.000
_cell.length_c   1.000
_cell.angle_alpha   90.00
_cell.angle_beta   90.00
_cell.angle_gamma   90.00
#
_symmetry.space_group_name_H-M   'P 1'
#
loop_
_entity.id
_entity.type
_entity.pdbx_description
1 polymer ?
#
loop_
_entity_poly.entity_id
_entity_poly.type
_entity_poly.pdbx_seq_one_letter_code
_entity_poly.pdbx_strand_id
1 'polypeptide(L)'
;MIVVEPMQVHPAAVLTRGNFRPGDDNVIPHFRKVATAIKQNGAIAIRQLYHGGAHGNSGNSHHPHWSPSGSPCYHDSEGSHSMSEAEIWDTIDCFVQAARRCRRANMLSQRPPIHFAQNQSRLRREKPVGG
;
A
#
# COMPACT_ATOMS: atom_id res chain seq x y z
N MET A 1 -7.93 7.77 16.59
CA MET A 1 -7.86 7.51 15.13
C MET A 1 -7.13 6.21 14.92
N ILE A 2 -7.62 5.32 14.05
CA ILE A 2 -7.03 4.01 13.77
C ILE A 2 -6.62 3.98 12.30
N VAL A 3 -5.33 3.72 12.04
CA VAL A 3 -4.84 3.40 10.70
C VAL A 3 -5.00 1.89 10.53
N VAL A 4 -5.99 1.49 9.74
CA VAL A 4 -6.31 0.10 9.42
C VAL A 4 -5.24 -0.44 8.47
N GLU A 5 -5.06 -1.77 8.44
CA GLU A 5 -3.96 -2.41 7.70
C GLU A 5 -3.80 -1.86 6.26
N PRO A 6 -2.54 -1.63 5.82
CA PRO A 6 -2.29 -0.95 4.56
C PRO A 6 -2.80 -1.76 3.37
N MET A 7 -3.26 -1.05 2.34
CA MET A 7 -3.74 -1.65 1.09
C MET A 7 -2.92 -1.14 -0.10
N GLN A 8 -2.48 -2.09 -0.92
CA GLN A 8 -1.84 -1.78 -2.19
C GLN A 8 -2.88 -1.24 -3.18
N VAL A 9 -2.47 -0.25 -3.95
CA VAL A 9 -3.36 0.38 -4.94
C VAL A 9 -3.28 -0.28 -6.31
N HIS A 10 -2.19 -0.97 -6.63
CA HIS A 10 -1.85 -1.44 -7.97
C HIS A 10 -1.37 -2.91 -7.95
N PRO A 11 -1.55 -3.70 -9.03
CA PRO A 11 -0.99 -5.05 -9.16
C PRO A 11 0.52 -5.12 -8.89
N ALA A 12 1.30 -4.15 -9.36
CA ALA A 12 2.74 -4.06 -9.11
C ALA A 12 3.12 -3.92 -7.62
N ALA A 13 2.16 -3.64 -6.75
CA ALA A 13 2.38 -3.37 -5.32
C ALA A 13 1.89 -4.52 -4.41
N VAL A 14 1.57 -5.70 -4.95
CA VAL A 14 1.27 -6.89 -4.12
C VAL A 14 2.55 -7.41 -3.48
N LEU A 15 2.61 -7.35 -2.14
CA LEU A 15 3.79 -7.74 -1.35
C LEU A 15 3.63 -9.07 -0.63
N THR A 16 2.41 -9.52 -0.37
CA THR A 16 2.11 -10.76 0.33
C THR A 16 0.92 -11.47 -0.28
N ARG A 17 0.85 -12.79 -0.12
CA ARG A 17 -0.32 -13.60 -0.52
C ARG A 17 -1.61 -13.21 0.20
N GLY A 18 -1.50 -12.54 1.35
CA GLY A 18 -2.65 -12.07 2.15
C GLY A 18 -3.15 -10.68 1.74
N ASN A 19 -2.55 -10.03 0.74
CA ASN A 19 -3.06 -8.76 0.26
C ASN A 19 -4.45 -8.92 -0.38
N PHE A 20 -5.27 -7.87 -0.27
CA PHE A 20 -6.53 -7.78 -1.01
C PHE A 20 -6.28 -7.85 -2.52
N ARG A 21 -7.33 -8.04 -3.33
CA ARG A 21 -7.18 -7.86 -4.78
C ARG A 21 -7.18 -6.36 -5.11
N PRO A 22 -6.14 -5.84 -5.77
CA PRO A 22 -6.12 -4.44 -6.20
C PRO A 22 -7.34 -4.16 -7.10
N GLY A 23 -8.01 -3.03 -6.89
CA GLY A 23 -9.16 -2.64 -7.72
C GLY A 23 -10.47 -3.40 -7.48
N ASP A 24 -10.53 -4.35 -6.54
CA ASP A 24 -11.73 -5.15 -6.29
C ASP A 24 -12.74 -4.40 -5.40
N ASP A 25 -13.93 -4.12 -5.93
CA ASP A 25 -15.01 -3.42 -5.20
C ASP A 25 -15.67 -4.29 -4.12
N ASN A 26 -15.48 -5.62 -4.14
CA ASN A 26 -16.04 -6.53 -3.14
C ASN A 26 -15.55 -6.20 -1.73
N VAL A 27 -14.41 -5.52 -1.59
CA VAL A 27 -13.87 -5.12 -0.29
C VAL A 27 -14.72 -4.07 0.44
N ILE A 28 -15.49 -3.25 -0.29
CA ILE A 28 -16.23 -2.10 0.24
C ILE A 28 -17.20 -2.48 1.36
N PRO A 29 -18.13 -3.45 1.20
CA PRO A 29 -19.04 -3.83 2.27
C PRO A 29 -18.32 -4.35 3.52
N HIS A 30 -17.20 -5.06 3.37
CA HIS A 30 -16.43 -5.57 4.49
C HIS A 30 -15.71 -4.44 5.24
N PHE A 31 -15.09 -3.53 4.50
CA PHE A 31 -14.45 -2.35 5.08
C PHE A 31 -15.46 -1.45 5.79
N ARG A 32 -16.67 -1.30 5.24
CA ARG A 32 -17.73 -0.55 5.92
C ARG A 32 -18.07 -1.15 7.29
N LYS A 33 -18.11 -2.48 7.43
CA LYS A 33 -18.34 -3.14 8.74
C LYS A 33 -17.26 -2.76 9.75
N VAL A 34 -15.99 -2.80 9.33
CA VAL A 34 -14.84 -2.41 10.16
C VAL A 34 -14.93 -0.93 10.56
N ALA A 35 -15.17 -0.04 9.59
CA ALA A 35 -15.30 1.39 9.86
C ALA A 35 -16.46 1.70 10.81
N THR A 36 -17.61 1.04 10.65
CA THR A 36 -18.76 1.16 11.54
C THR A 36 -18.42 0.73 12.97
N ALA A 37 -17.78 -0.44 13.14
CA ALA A 37 -17.39 -0.93 14.46
C ALA A 37 -16.40 0.03 15.16
N ILE A 38 -15.41 0.53 14.43
CA ILE A 38 -14.44 1.52 14.94
C ILE A 38 -15.16 2.80 15.38
N LYS A 39 -16.09 3.30 14.56
CA LYS A 39 -16.88 4.50 14.86
C LYS A 39 -17.78 4.32 16.08
N GLN A 40 -18.44 3.17 16.22
CA GLN A 40 -19.27 2.85 17.38
C GLN A 40 -18.49 2.84 18.69
N ASN A 41 -17.17 2.62 18.63
CA ASN A 41 -16.26 2.67 19.77
C ASN A 41 -15.53 4.03 19.91
N GLY A 42 -16.04 5.09 19.27
CA GLY A 42 -15.54 6.46 19.46
C GLY A 42 -14.27 6.83 18.67
N ALA A 43 -13.83 6.00 17.72
CA ALA A 43 -12.66 6.26 16.90
C ALA A 43 -13.00 6.50 15.41
N ILE A 44 -12.06 7.11 14.68
CA ILE A 44 -12.14 7.27 13.22
C ILE A 44 -11.23 6.24 12.56
N ALA A 45 -11.73 5.55 11.53
CA ALA A 45 -10.96 4.63 10.71
C ALA A 45 -10.36 5.35 9.49
N ILE A 46 -9.07 5.13 9.23
CA ILE A 46 -8.38 5.58 8.02
C ILE A 46 -7.65 4.38 7.42
N ARG A 47 -7.61 4.29 6.09
CA ARG A 47 -6.82 3.30 5.37
C ARG A 47 -5.52 3.91 4.85
N GLN A 48 -4.39 3.28 5.18
CA GLN A 48 -3.13 3.59 4.50
C GLN A 48 -3.12 2.96 3.11
N LEU A 49 -2.90 3.77 2.07
CA LEU A 49 -2.74 3.32 0.69
C LEU A 49 -1.24 3.31 0.34
N TYR A 50 -0.77 2.30 -0.38
CA TYR A 50 0.65 2.20 -0.73
C TYR A 50 0.90 1.70 -2.16
N HIS A 51 2.08 2.08 -2.67
CA HIS A 51 2.73 1.52 -3.83
C HIS A 51 4.18 1.17 -3.43
N GLY A 52 4.61 -0.07 -3.69
CA GLY A 52 5.91 -0.58 -3.20
C GLY A 52 7.13 0.03 -3.90
N GLY A 53 6.94 0.66 -5.05
CA GLY A 53 8.04 1.27 -5.80
C GLY A 53 9.10 0.25 -6.19
N ALA A 54 10.37 0.66 -6.13
CA ALA A 54 11.51 -0.21 -6.34
C ALA A 54 11.62 -1.35 -5.30
N HIS A 55 10.88 -1.28 -4.18
CA HIS A 55 10.85 -2.30 -3.13
C HIS A 55 9.67 -3.28 -3.31
N GLY A 56 9.11 -3.37 -4.52
CA GLY A 56 8.08 -4.36 -4.84
C GLY A 56 8.62 -5.80 -4.82
N ASN A 57 7.73 -6.77 -5.03
CA ASN A 57 8.08 -8.18 -5.05
C ASN A 57 7.40 -8.86 -6.24
N SER A 58 8.13 -8.99 -7.36
CA SER A 58 7.63 -9.60 -8.59
C SER A 58 7.23 -11.07 -8.40
N GLY A 59 7.87 -11.78 -7.47
CA GLY A 59 7.51 -13.16 -7.13
C GLY A 59 6.12 -13.30 -6.50
N ASN A 60 5.66 -12.28 -5.77
CA ASN A 60 4.32 -12.25 -5.18
C ASN A 60 3.28 -11.56 -6.07
N SER A 61 3.67 -10.51 -6.79
CA SER A 61 2.75 -9.78 -7.68
C SER A 61 2.53 -10.45 -9.02
N HIS A 62 3.46 -11.32 -9.45
CA HIS A 62 3.56 -11.80 -10.84
C HIS A 62 3.54 -10.65 -11.86
N HIS A 63 4.08 -9.50 -11.44
CA HIS A 63 4.09 -8.25 -12.19
C HIS A 63 5.43 -7.53 -11.94
N PRO A 64 6.05 -6.88 -12.94
CA PRO A 64 7.23 -6.05 -12.72
C PRO A 64 6.94 -5.02 -11.62
N HIS A 65 7.86 -4.89 -10.67
CA HIS A 65 7.74 -3.84 -9.67
C HIS A 65 8.18 -2.52 -10.30
N TRP A 66 7.35 -1.50 -10.16
CA TRP A 66 7.44 -0.24 -10.89
C TRP A 66 8.13 0.85 -10.05
N SER A 67 9.03 1.61 -10.65
CA SER A 67 9.71 2.73 -10.00
C SER A 67 10.03 3.86 -10.98
N PRO A 68 10.48 5.03 -10.48
CA PRO A 68 10.83 6.15 -11.36
C PRO A 68 11.99 5.84 -12.33
N SER A 69 13.02 5.13 -11.86
CA SER A 69 14.31 5.01 -12.59
C SER A 69 14.74 3.58 -12.89
N GLY A 70 13.95 2.58 -12.48
CA GLY A 70 14.24 1.17 -12.75
C GLY A 70 15.47 0.59 -12.03
N SER A 71 16.09 1.36 -11.13
CA SER A 71 17.33 0.94 -10.47
C SER A 71 17.09 -0.14 -9.41
N PRO A 72 18.15 -0.91 -9.05
CA PRO A 72 18.14 -1.78 -7.88
C PRO A 72 17.76 -1.03 -6.60
N CYS A 73 17.19 -1.75 -5.64
CA CYS A 73 16.92 -1.25 -4.30
C CYS A 73 17.63 -2.10 -3.25
N TYR A 74 17.53 -1.67 -1.99
CA TYR A 74 18.11 -2.40 -0.86
C TYR A 74 17.61 -3.86 -0.74
N HIS A 75 16.38 -4.15 -1.18
CA HIS A 75 15.78 -5.48 -1.11
C HIS A 75 15.84 -6.28 -2.42
N ASP A 76 16.25 -5.66 -3.52
CA ASP A 76 16.28 -6.28 -4.84
C ASP A 76 17.44 -5.74 -5.68
N SER A 77 18.38 -6.61 -6.02
CA SER A 77 19.53 -6.29 -6.86
C SER A 77 19.23 -6.28 -8.36
N GLU A 78 18.14 -6.91 -8.79
CA GLU A 78 17.81 -7.07 -10.22
C GLU A 78 17.21 -5.80 -10.83
N GLY A 79 16.78 -4.86 -9.99
CA GLY A 79 16.19 -3.61 -10.43
C GLY A 79 14.72 -3.71 -10.78
N SER A 80 14.13 -2.53 -10.98
CA SER A 80 12.71 -2.33 -11.17
C SER A 80 12.41 -1.92 -12.60
N HIS A 81 11.14 -1.92 -12.98
CA HIS A 81 10.71 -1.29 -14.22
C HIS A 81 10.69 0.24 -14.07
N SER A 82 11.38 0.96 -14.95
CA SER A 82 11.27 2.42 -15.02
C SER A 82 9.96 2.79 -15.71
N MET A 83 9.09 3.45 -14.97
CA MET A 83 7.76 3.79 -15.44
C MET A 83 7.80 4.84 -16.54
N SER A 84 7.04 4.59 -17.60
CA SER A 84 6.63 5.60 -18.58
C SER A 84 5.64 6.59 -17.97
N GLU A 85 5.42 7.72 -18.66
CA GLU A 85 4.42 8.71 -18.24
C GLU A 85 3.00 8.12 -18.16
N ALA A 86 2.64 7.25 -19.11
CA ALA A 86 1.34 6.57 -19.09
C ALA A 86 1.17 5.71 -17.83
N GLU A 87 2.20 4.96 -17.45
CA GLU A 87 2.18 4.12 -16.25
C GLU A 87 2.15 4.94 -14.95
N ILE A 88 2.73 6.15 -14.97
CA ILE A 88 2.59 7.11 -13.86
C ILE A 88 1.14 7.53 -13.70
N TRP A 89 0.46 7.88 -14.81
CA TRP A 89 -0.96 8.22 -14.79
C TRP A 89 -1.83 7.04 -14.35
N ASP A 90 -1.53 5.81 -14.79
CA ASP A 90 -2.22 4.60 -14.35
C ASP A 90 -2.07 4.38 -12.84
N THR A 91 -0.86 4.61 -12.30
CA THR A 91 -0.60 4.50 -10.87
C THR A 91 -1.37 5.56 -10.08
N ILE A 92 -1.42 6.80 -10.58
CA ILE A 92 -2.21 7.89 -9.99
C ILE A 92 -3.70 7.53 -9.98
N ASP A 93 -4.26 7.05 -11.09
CA ASP A 93 -5.66 6.62 -11.13
C ASP A 93 -5.92 5.51 -10.10
N CYS A 94 -5.02 4.53 -9.98
CA CYS A 94 -5.13 3.48 -8.96
C CYS A 94 -5.21 4.02 -7.53
N PHE A 95 -4.40 5.03 -7.17
CA PHE A 95 -4.53 5.73 -5.89
C PHE A 95 -5.89 6.42 -5.76
N VAL A 96 -6.35 7.12 -6.79
CA VAL A 96 -7.65 7.81 -6.81
C VAL A 96 -8.80 6.83 -6.62
N GLN A 97 -8.82 5.71 -7.34
CA GLN A 97 -9.87 4.71 -7.25
C GLN A 97 -9.84 4.01 -5.88
N ALA A 98 -8.67 3.69 -5.34
CA ALA A 98 -8.53 3.15 -3.99
C ALA A 98 -9.06 4.13 -2.91
N ALA A 99 -8.76 5.42 -3.04
CA ALA A 99 -9.30 6.45 -2.15
C ALA A 99 -10.84 6.57 -2.27
N ARG A 100 -11.39 6.48 -3.48
CA ARG A 100 -12.85 6.44 -3.70
C ARG A 100 -13.51 5.22 -3.03
N ARG A 101 -12.88 4.05 -3.09
CA ARG A 101 -13.34 2.85 -2.37
C ARG A 101 -13.32 3.07 -0.85
N CYS A 102 -12.24 3.65 -0.32
CA CYS A 102 -12.15 4.01 1.10
C CYS A 102 -13.26 4.99 1.51
N ARG A 103 -13.55 5.99 0.68
CA ARG A 103 -14.68 6.92 0.90
C ARG A 103 -16.02 6.19 0.95
N ARG A 104 -16.29 5.32 -0.04
CA ARG A 104 -17.52 4.49 -0.08
C ARG A 104 -17.64 3.57 1.14
N ALA A 105 -16.51 3.17 1.73
CA ALA A 105 -16.44 2.34 2.94
C ALA A 105 -16.38 3.14 4.26
N ASN A 106 -16.49 4.48 4.23
CA ASN A 106 -16.37 5.35 5.41
C ASN A 106 -15.00 5.26 6.12
N MET A 107 -13.92 5.03 5.38
CA MET A 107 -12.53 4.92 5.86
C MET A 107 -11.69 6.18 5.58
N LEU A 108 -12.30 7.36 5.58
CA LEU A 108 -11.58 8.63 5.42
C LEU A 108 -11.94 9.58 6.57
N SER A 109 -10.92 10.20 7.15
CA SER A 109 -11.08 11.42 7.93
C SER A 109 -11.49 12.58 7.01
N GLN A 110 -12.17 13.60 7.53
CA GLN A 110 -12.50 14.82 6.78
C GLN A 110 -11.25 15.57 6.24
N ARG A 111 -10.04 15.12 6.59
CA ARG A 111 -8.76 15.53 5.98
C ARG A 111 -8.03 14.29 5.46
N PRO A 112 -7.63 14.21 4.18
CA PRO A 112 -6.97 13.04 3.62
C PRO A 112 -5.50 12.96 4.06
N PRO A 113 -5.05 11.91 4.76
CA PRO A 113 -3.63 11.61 4.85
C PRO A 113 -3.23 10.77 3.63
N ILE A 114 -2.61 11.39 2.63
CA ILE A 114 -1.84 10.64 1.64
C ILE A 114 -0.48 10.39 2.29
N HIS A 115 -0.23 9.15 2.70
CA HIS A 115 1.03 8.78 3.34
C HIS A 115 2.08 8.44 2.27
N PHE A 116 2.95 9.39 1.94
CA PHE A 116 4.22 9.10 1.24
C PHE A 116 5.29 8.79 2.28
N ALA A 117 5.35 7.54 2.74
CA ALA A 117 6.55 6.92 3.33
C ALA A 117 6.22 5.50 3.82
N GLN A 118 7.01 4.53 3.39
CA GLN A 118 7.46 3.45 4.28
C GLN A 118 8.98 3.52 4.28
N ASN A 119 9.57 4.23 5.24
CA ASN A 119 10.95 3.96 5.61
C ASN A 119 10.92 2.71 6.50
N GLN A 120 11.09 1.53 5.91
CA GLN A 120 11.35 0.33 6.71
C GLN A 120 12.81 0.32 7.14
N SER A 121 13.21 1.29 7.98
CA SER A 121 14.40 1.12 8.81
C SER A 121 14.04 0.08 9.88
N ARG A 122 14.18 -1.20 9.55
CA ARG A 122 14.19 -2.27 10.56
C ARG A 122 15.31 -1.92 11.54
N LEU A 123 14.95 -1.61 12.79
CA LEU A 123 15.85 -1.73 13.92
C LEU A 123 16.36 -3.18 13.92
N ARG A 124 17.56 -3.41 13.40
CA ARG A 124 18.29 -4.64 13.69
C ARG A 124 18.52 -4.63 15.19
N ARG A 125 17.95 -5.60 15.91
CA ARG A 125 18.59 -6.06 17.14
C ARG A 125 19.94 -6.61 16.70
N GLU A 126 20.99 -5.87 16.97
CA GLU A 126 22.35 -6.38 16.89
C GLU A 126 22.41 -7.67 17.71
N LYS A 127 22.78 -8.79 17.07
CA LYS A 127 23.16 -9.97 17.84
C LYS A 127 24.42 -9.59 18.60
N PRO A 128 24.50 -9.82 19.92
CA PRO A 128 25.74 -9.59 20.64
C PRO A 128 26.81 -10.49 20.04
N VAL A 129 27.89 -9.87 19.57
CA VAL A 129 29.12 -10.57 19.23
C VAL A 129 29.71 -11.01 20.57
N GLY A 130 29.68 -12.31 20.83
CA GLY A 130 30.29 -12.90 22.01
C GLY A 130 31.79 -12.62 22.02
N GLY A 131 32.27 -12.19 23.19
CA GLY A 131 33.66 -12.19 23.62
C GLY A 131 33.75 -12.88 24.97
#